data_AF-A0A3Q1FSS7-F1
#
_entry.id   AF-A0A3Q1FSS7-F1
#
_cell.length_a   1.000
_cell.length_b   1.000
_cell.length_c   1.000
_cell.angle_alpha   90.00
_cell.angle_beta   90.00
_cell.angle_gamma   90.00
#
_symmetry.space_group_name_H-M   'P 1'
#
loop_
_entity.id
_entity.type
_entity.pdbx_description
1 polymer ?
#
loop_
_entity_poly.entity_id
_entity_poly.type
_entity_poly.pdbx_seq_one_letter_code
_entity_poly.pdbx_strand_id
1 'polypeptide(L)'
;PGSRFANKAGCKMSGEVYLLWLLSLLQTLSAYGADLSSEACRELGFSSNLLCSSCDLLGEFSLNKLQPNCRQCCQQEAQMEARKLYAGAILEVCKFNRFDFASHLYVRGSDPVLKLLDDNGNIAEELSILKWNTDSVEEFLSEKLDRI
;
A
#
# COMPACT_ATOMS: atom_id res chain seq x y z
N PRO A 1 46.53 69.91 -2.19
CA PRO A 1 45.06 70.05 -2.24
C PRO A 1 44.39 68.89 -3.00
N GLY A 2 43.53 68.12 -2.32
CA GLY A 2 42.43 67.40 -2.96
C GLY A 2 42.64 65.91 -3.25
N SER A 3 42.29 65.07 -2.29
CA SER A 3 42.06 63.63 -2.37
C SER A 3 40.76 63.27 -3.12
N ARG A 4 40.71 62.14 -3.87
CA ARG A 4 39.50 61.29 -3.93
C ARG A 4 39.72 59.86 -4.46
N PHE A 5 39.64 58.93 -3.50
CA PHE A 5 39.18 57.54 -3.45
C PHE A 5 38.59 56.84 -4.69
N ALA A 6 39.03 55.57 -4.82
CA ALA A 6 38.44 54.33 -5.35
C ALA A 6 36.92 54.29 -5.68
N ASN A 7 36.50 53.39 -6.58
CA ASN A 7 35.82 52.13 -6.20
C ASN A 7 35.40 51.24 -7.39
N LYS A 8 35.48 49.93 -7.13
CA LYS A 8 35.08 48.81 -7.99
C LYS A 8 33.57 48.84 -8.25
N ALA A 9 33.16 48.68 -9.51
CA ALA A 9 31.76 48.42 -9.86
C ALA A 9 31.49 46.90 -9.76
N GLY A 10 30.99 46.45 -8.62
CA GLY A 10 30.34 45.15 -8.50
C GLY A 10 28.90 45.24 -8.99
N CYS A 11 28.49 44.39 -9.93
CA CYS A 11 27.09 44.23 -10.31
C CYS A 11 26.29 43.70 -9.11
N LYS A 12 25.51 44.57 -8.47
CA LYS A 12 24.55 44.19 -7.43
C LYS A 12 23.23 43.83 -8.13
N MET A 13 22.98 42.53 -8.34
CA MET A 13 21.66 42.06 -8.78
C MET A 13 20.65 42.38 -7.67
N SER A 14 19.65 43.19 -8.02
CA SER A 14 18.56 43.60 -7.13
C SER A 14 17.77 42.37 -6.69
N GLY A 15 17.48 42.23 -5.40
CA GLY A 15 16.75 41.09 -4.82
C GLY A 15 15.37 40.86 -5.47
N GLU A 16 14.81 41.88 -6.10
CA GLU A 16 13.63 41.82 -6.97
C GLU A 16 13.78 40.81 -8.12
N VAL A 17 14.95 40.75 -8.75
CA VAL A 17 15.21 39.81 -9.87
C VAL A 17 15.28 38.39 -9.33
N TYR A 18 15.91 38.20 -8.17
CA TYR A 18 15.99 36.89 -7.53
C TYR A 18 14.60 36.40 -7.09
N LEU A 19 13.75 37.29 -6.59
CA LEU A 19 12.37 37.00 -6.20
C LEU A 19 11.51 36.59 -7.40
N LEU A 20 11.63 37.30 -8.53
CA LEU A 20 10.92 36.94 -9.77
C LEU A 20 11.37 35.58 -10.31
N TRP A 21 12.67 35.29 -10.29
CA TRP A 21 13.20 33.96 -10.65
C TRP A 21 12.69 32.85 -9.72
N LEU A 22 12.61 33.13 -8.41
CA LEU A 22 12.09 32.18 -7.43
C LEU A 22 10.60 31.89 -7.64
N LEU A 23 9.80 32.92 -7.95
CA LEU A 23 8.38 32.78 -8.26
C LEU A 23 8.15 31.97 -9.53
N SER A 24 8.93 32.20 -10.60
CA SER A 24 8.88 31.39 -11.81
C SER A 24 9.28 29.93 -11.56
N LEU A 25 10.30 29.70 -10.74
CA LEU A 25 10.72 28.35 -10.34
C LEU A 25 9.64 27.63 -9.51
N LEU A 26 8.98 28.36 -8.62
CA LEU A 26 7.89 27.83 -7.79
C LEU A 26 6.67 27.43 -8.62
N GLN A 27 6.32 28.23 -9.65
CA GLN A 27 5.25 27.91 -10.60
C GLN A 27 5.55 26.66 -11.42
N THR A 28 6.81 26.47 -11.84
CA THR A 28 7.20 25.22 -12.52
C THR A 28 7.16 24.02 -11.58
N LEU A 29 7.43 24.19 -10.29
CA LEU A 29 7.40 23.09 -9.32
C LEU A 29 5.97 22.62 -9.01
N SER A 30 4.99 23.54 -8.98
CA SER A 30 3.57 23.19 -8.74
C SER A 30 2.91 22.40 -9.88
N ALA A 31 3.52 22.34 -11.07
CA ALA A 31 3.01 21.54 -12.19
C ALA A 31 3.32 20.04 -12.05
N TYR A 32 4.26 19.65 -11.19
CA TYR A 32 4.58 18.26 -10.86
C TYR A 32 3.62 17.74 -9.78
N GLY A 33 2.32 17.78 -10.06
CA GLY A 33 1.30 17.36 -9.10
C GLY A 33 -0.11 17.81 -9.46
N ALA A 34 -0.37 18.13 -10.73
CA ALA A 34 -1.74 18.29 -11.17
C ALA A 34 -2.38 16.91 -11.27
N ASP A 35 -3.05 16.48 -10.19
CA ASP A 35 -3.99 15.38 -10.25
C ASP A 35 -5.00 15.70 -11.36
N LEU A 36 -5.18 14.77 -12.32
CA LEU A 36 -6.31 14.88 -13.24
C LEU A 36 -7.58 14.80 -12.40
N SER A 37 -8.51 15.74 -12.62
CA SER A 37 -9.82 15.68 -11.95
C SER A 37 -10.49 14.34 -12.25
N SER A 38 -11.19 13.78 -11.27
CA SER A 38 -11.81 12.45 -11.37
C SER A 38 -12.72 12.28 -12.60
N GLU A 39 -13.27 13.37 -13.11
CA GLU A 39 -14.11 13.47 -14.30
C GLU A 39 -13.29 13.31 -15.59
N ALA A 40 -12.09 13.89 -15.67
CA ALA A 40 -11.20 13.74 -16.83
C ALA A 40 -10.70 12.30 -16.97
N CYS A 41 -10.47 11.62 -15.85
CA CYS A 41 -10.12 10.21 -15.84
C CYS A 41 -11.24 9.31 -16.39
N ARG A 42 -12.51 9.64 -16.10
CA ARG A 42 -13.68 8.91 -16.63
C ARG A 42 -13.84 9.10 -18.14
N GLU A 43 -13.59 10.30 -18.65
CA GLU A 43 -13.57 10.57 -20.11
C GLU A 43 -12.48 9.79 -20.84
N LEU A 44 -11.34 9.57 -20.18
CA LEU A 44 -10.25 8.72 -20.68
C LEU A 44 -10.53 7.21 -20.54
N GLY A 45 -11.67 6.83 -19.94
CA GLY A 45 -12.08 5.44 -19.75
C GLY A 45 -11.51 4.76 -18.49
N PHE A 46 -10.89 5.52 -17.58
CA PHE A 46 -10.37 5.00 -16.32
C PHE A 46 -11.43 5.05 -15.20
N SER A 47 -11.41 4.03 -14.33
CA SER A 47 -12.24 3.99 -13.13
C SER A 47 -11.73 4.98 -12.08
N SER A 48 -12.63 5.56 -11.28
CA SER A 48 -12.26 6.46 -10.17
C SER A 48 -11.53 5.76 -9.02
N ASN A 49 -11.60 4.42 -8.96
CA ASN A 49 -10.90 3.59 -7.97
C ASN A 49 -9.72 2.83 -8.60
N LEU A 50 -9.11 3.39 -9.64
CA LEU A 50 -7.99 2.74 -10.33
C LEU A 50 -6.78 2.68 -9.41
N LEU A 51 -6.21 1.50 -9.23
CA LEU A 51 -5.02 1.26 -8.42
C LEU A 51 -3.75 1.42 -9.27
N CYS A 52 -2.71 2.05 -8.71
CA CYS A 52 -1.48 2.34 -9.47
C CYS A 52 -0.75 1.08 -9.95
N SER A 53 -0.87 -0.04 -9.25
CA SER A 53 -0.37 -1.37 -9.67
C SER A 53 -0.98 -1.85 -10.99
N SER A 54 -2.24 -1.50 -11.29
CA SER A 54 -2.87 -1.82 -12.58
C SER A 54 -2.18 -1.10 -13.74
N CYS A 55 -1.54 0.06 -13.49
CA CYS A 55 -0.81 0.79 -14.52
C CYS A 55 0.51 0.12 -14.90
N ASP A 56 1.09 -0.73 -14.04
CA ASP A 56 2.30 -1.49 -14.33
C ASP A 56 2.05 -2.66 -15.28
N LEU A 57 0.88 -3.30 -15.13
CA LEU A 57 0.45 -4.44 -15.96
C LEU A 57 0.12 -4.03 -17.41
N LEU A 58 -0.20 -2.75 -17.67
CA LEU A 58 -0.47 -2.24 -19.02
C LEU A 58 0.70 -2.47 -19.99
N GLY A 59 1.93 -2.55 -19.47
CA GLY A 59 3.12 -2.84 -20.27
C GLY A 59 3.10 -4.23 -20.90
N GLU A 60 2.56 -5.23 -20.19
CA GLU A 60 2.47 -6.62 -20.66
C GLU A 60 1.51 -6.75 -21.85
N PHE A 61 0.45 -5.95 -21.88
CA PHE A 61 -0.55 -5.94 -22.95
C PHE A 61 -0.20 -5.00 -24.11
N SER A 62 1.03 -4.48 -24.16
CA SER A 62 1.46 -3.46 -25.12
C SER A 62 0.65 -2.16 -25.09
N LEU A 63 0.03 -1.83 -23.94
CA LEU A 63 -0.76 -0.61 -23.71
C LEU A 63 0.06 0.53 -23.08
N ASN A 64 1.37 0.56 -23.35
CA ASN A 64 2.31 1.55 -22.81
C ASN A 64 1.89 3.02 -23.09
N LYS A 65 1.12 3.26 -24.16
CA LYS A 65 0.60 4.61 -24.49
C LYS A 65 -0.40 5.13 -23.45
N LEU A 66 -1.08 4.24 -22.74
CA LEU A 66 -2.08 4.58 -21.72
C LEU A 66 -1.46 4.73 -20.32
N GLN A 67 -0.27 4.19 -20.11
CA GLN A 67 0.46 4.24 -18.84
C GLN A 67 0.62 5.66 -18.24
N PRO A 68 0.99 6.72 -18.99
CA PRO A 68 1.10 8.06 -18.42
C PRO A 68 -0.25 8.59 -17.91
N ASN A 69 -1.32 8.40 -18.68
CA ASN A 69 -2.66 8.82 -18.28
C ASN A 69 -3.20 7.98 -17.11
N CYS A 70 -2.87 6.69 -17.08
CA CYS A 70 -3.22 5.78 -15.99
C CYS A 70 -2.62 6.25 -14.66
N ARG A 71 -1.32 6.63 -14.67
CA ARG A 71 -0.60 7.11 -13.48
C ARG A 71 -1.14 8.43 -12.93
N GLN A 72 -1.70 9.27 -13.80
CA GLN A 72 -2.35 10.52 -13.40
C GLN A 72 -3.76 10.31 -12.80
N CYS A 73 -4.34 9.13 -12.99
CA CYS A 73 -5.69 8.78 -12.56
C CYS A 73 -5.73 7.71 -11.46
N CYS A 74 -4.58 7.16 -11.07
CA CYS A 74 -4.50 6.07 -10.13
C CYS A 74 -4.37 6.58 -8.70
N GLN A 75 -4.98 5.86 -7.76
CA GLN A 75 -4.77 6.04 -6.34
C GLN A 75 -3.63 5.13 -5.90
N GLN A 76 -2.71 5.71 -5.14
CA GLN A 76 -1.69 4.92 -4.48
C GLN A 76 -2.40 3.97 -3.52
N GLU A 77 -2.13 2.68 -3.66
CA GLU A 77 -2.53 1.71 -2.67
C GLU A 77 -1.92 2.16 -1.33
N ALA A 78 -2.76 2.55 -0.37
CA ALA A 78 -2.37 2.47 1.02
C ALA A 78 -1.92 1.03 1.18
N GLN A 79 -0.63 0.82 1.46
CA GLN A 79 -0.03 -0.51 1.48
C GLN A 79 -1.02 -1.44 2.18
N MET A 80 -1.69 -2.32 1.41
CA MET A 80 -2.22 -3.53 2.01
C MET A 80 -0.97 -4.13 2.60
N GLU A 81 -0.88 -4.05 3.93
CA GLU A 81 0.34 -4.23 4.72
C GLU A 81 1.24 -5.20 4.00
N ALA A 82 2.44 -4.75 3.58
CA ALA A 82 3.42 -5.58 2.89
C ALA A 82 3.32 -6.99 3.45
N ARG A 83 2.76 -7.92 2.65
CA ARG A 83 2.05 -9.11 3.14
C ARG A 83 2.70 -9.59 4.42
N LYS A 84 2.10 -9.32 5.58
CA LYS A 84 2.71 -9.69 6.85
C LYS A 84 2.85 -11.20 6.85
N LEU A 85 4.07 -11.67 6.63
CA LEU A 85 4.40 -13.08 6.64
C LEU A 85 4.63 -13.47 8.08
N TYR A 86 4.08 -14.62 8.46
CA TYR A 86 4.21 -15.19 9.78
C TYR A 86 5.22 -16.34 9.71
N ALA A 87 6.06 -16.47 10.73
CA ALA A 87 7.07 -17.53 10.80
C ALA A 87 6.45 -18.92 11.01
N GLY A 88 5.21 -18.98 11.49
CA GLY A 88 4.49 -20.22 11.69
C GLY A 88 3.01 -20.04 12.02
N ALA A 89 2.28 -21.15 12.07
CA ALA A 89 0.89 -21.16 12.49
C ALA A 89 0.58 -22.43 13.30
N ILE A 90 -0.31 -22.32 14.28
CA ILE A 90 -0.81 -23.41 15.11
C ILE A 90 -2.32 -23.49 14.94
N LEU A 91 -2.80 -24.65 14.49
CA LEU A 91 -4.22 -24.96 14.40
C LEU A 91 -4.68 -25.67 15.68
N GLU A 92 -5.47 -24.98 16.50
CA GLU A 92 -6.09 -25.55 17.69
C GLU A 92 -7.50 -26.06 17.35
N VAL A 93 -7.64 -27.38 17.27
CA VAL A 93 -8.92 -28.07 17.08
C VAL A 93 -9.28 -28.84 18.34
N CYS A 94 -10.50 -28.65 18.85
CA CYS A 94 -11.02 -29.53 19.89
C CYS A 94 -11.23 -30.94 19.32
N LYS A 95 -10.49 -31.93 19.85
CA LYS A 95 -10.72 -33.35 19.53
C LYS A 95 -12.08 -33.79 20.08
N PHE A 96 -13.01 -34.12 19.19
CA PHE A 96 -14.27 -34.77 19.57
C PHE A 96 -14.01 -36.27 19.79
N ASN A 97 -13.95 -36.70 21.06
CA ASN A 97 -13.95 -38.12 21.39
C ASN A 97 -15.32 -38.71 21.05
N ARG A 98 -15.43 -39.37 19.89
CA ARG A 98 -16.64 -40.09 19.50
C ARG A 98 -16.60 -41.49 20.10
N PHE A 99 -17.33 -41.72 21.20
CA PHE A 99 -18.12 -42.92 21.52
C PHE A 99 -18.64 -42.80 22.96
N ASP A 100 -19.89 -42.38 23.13
CA ASP A 100 -20.87 -43.24 23.80
C ASP A 100 -22.29 -42.67 23.65
N PHE A 101 -23.20 -43.56 23.31
CA PHE A 101 -24.62 -43.30 23.12
C PHE A 101 -25.28 -43.07 24.47
N ALA A 102 -25.25 -41.84 24.98
CA ALA A 102 -26.09 -41.43 26.09
C ALA A 102 -26.44 -39.95 25.99
N SER A 103 -27.65 -39.71 25.49
CA SER A 103 -28.61 -38.72 25.95
C SER A 103 -28.09 -37.61 26.88
N HIS A 104 -28.21 -36.37 26.39
CA HIS A 104 -28.28 -35.13 27.17
C HIS A 104 -26.97 -34.64 27.81
N LEU A 105 -26.25 -33.78 27.07
CA LEU A 105 -25.94 -32.38 27.42
C LEU A 105 -24.80 -31.92 26.51
N TYR A 106 -25.11 -31.00 25.59
CA TYR A 106 -24.09 -30.28 24.82
C TYR A 106 -23.28 -29.41 25.79
N VAL A 107 -22.06 -29.80 26.10
CA VAL A 107 -21.07 -28.93 26.73
C VAL A 107 -20.05 -28.56 25.67
N ARG A 108 -19.93 -27.25 25.43
CA ARG A 108 -19.32 -26.64 24.23
C ARG A 108 -17.89 -27.12 23.98
N GLY A 109 -17.70 -27.87 22.90
CA GLY A 109 -16.40 -27.95 22.24
C GLY A 109 -16.01 -26.55 21.79
N SER A 110 -14.81 -26.12 22.11
CA SER A 110 -14.30 -24.80 21.73
C SER A 110 -14.31 -24.65 20.21
N ASP A 111 -14.67 -23.46 19.73
CA ASP A 111 -14.60 -23.15 18.31
C ASP A 111 -13.15 -23.32 17.84
N PRO A 112 -12.90 -23.87 16.63
CA PRO A 112 -11.55 -24.06 16.14
C PRO A 112 -10.87 -22.69 15.91
N VAL A 113 -9.62 -22.60 16.34
CA VAL A 113 -8.84 -21.36 16.34
C VAL A 113 -7.52 -21.57 15.61
N LEU A 114 -7.17 -20.63 14.74
CA LEU A 114 -5.88 -20.54 14.09
C LEU A 114 -5.04 -19.45 14.75
N LYS A 115 -3.87 -19.82 15.28
CA LYS A 115 -2.92 -18.91 15.94
C LYS A 115 -1.71 -18.70 15.03
N LEU A 116 -1.46 -17.48 14.62
CA LEU A 116 -0.31 -17.10 13.79
C LEU A 116 0.85 -16.68 14.69
N LEU A 117 2.06 -17.11 14.35
CA LEU A 117 3.27 -16.90 15.14
C LEU A 117 4.18 -15.84 14.52
N ASP A 118 4.81 -15.02 15.35
CA ASP A 118 5.92 -14.15 14.96
C ASP A 118 7.25 -14.91 14.87
N ASP A 119 8.32 -14.22 14.45
CA ASP A 119 9.68 -14.77 14.35
C ASP A 119 10.24 -15.29 15.68
N ASN A 120 9.66 -14.84 16.80
CA ASN A 120 10.07 -15.22 18.15
C ASN A 120 9.27 -16.43 18.66
N GLY A 121 8.33 -16.96 17.87
CA GLY A 121 7.45 -18.06 18.21
C GLY A 121 6.31 -17.68 19.17
N ASN A 122 6.03 -16.38 19.36
CA ASN A 122 4.89 -15.92 20.14
C ASN A 122 3.66 -15.76 19.26
N ILE A 123 2.47 -15.81 19.88
CA ILE A 123 1.20 -15.62 19.17
C ILE A 123 1.09 -14.15 18.74
N ALA A 124 1.22 -13.91 17.45
CA ALA A 124 1.05 -12.60 16.84
C ALA A 124 -0.44 -12.28 16.62
N GLU A 125 -1.23 -13.29 16.25
CA GLU A 125 -2.65 -13.12 15.91
C GLU A 125 -3.45 -14.40 16.12
N GLU A 126 -4.73 -14.26 16.46
CA GLU A 126 -5.66 -15.35 16.69
C GLU A 126 -6.93 -15.17 15.84
N LEU A 127 -7.28 -16.17 15.05
CA LEU A 127 -8.40 -16.15 14.10
C LEU A 127 -9.36 -17.31 14.37
N SER A 128 -10.66 -17.02 14.40
CA SER A 128 -11.69 -18.06 14.43
C SER A 128 -11.95 -18.58 13.02
N ILE A 129 -11.74 -19.88 12.83
CA ILE A 129 -11.88 -20.55 11.53
C ILE A 129 -13.13 -21.44 11.46
N LEU A 130 -14.12 -21.23 12.32
CA LEU A 130 -15.33 -22.05 12.43
C LEU A 130 -16.05 -22.28 11.09
N LYS A 131 -15.98 -21.30 10.18
CA LYS A 131 -16.64 -21.32 8.87
C LYS A 131 -15.72 -21.73 7.72
N TRP A 132 -14.44 -21.93 7.99
CA TRP A 132 -13.45 -22.19 6.94
C TRP A 132 -13.45 -23.67 6.62
N ASN A 133 -13.34 -24.00 5.34
CA ASN A 133 -13.08 -25.35 4.89
C ASN A 133 -11.55 -25.60 4.83
N THR A 134 -11.16 -26.85 4.62
CA THR A 134 -9.74 -27.25 4.56
C THR A 134 -8.99 -26.49 3.46
N ASP A 135 -9.59 -26.32 2.28
CA ASP A 135 -8.97 -25.68 1.13
C ASP A 135 -8.70 -24.19 1.39
N SER A 136 -9.64 -23.49 2.04
CA SER A 136 -9.50 -22.08 2.41
C SER A 136 -8.44 -21.86 3.49
N VAL A 137 -8.29 -22.80 4.44
CA VAL A 137 -7.22 -22.73 5.45
C VAL A 137 -5.87 -22.93 4.78
N GLU A 138 -5.74 -23.89 3.87
CA GLU A 138 -4.50 -24.15 3.13
C GLU A 138 -4.09 -22.94 2.27
N GLU A 139 -5.03 -22.39 1.50
CA GLU A 139 -4.80 -21.21 0.67
C GLU A 139 -4.33 -20.02 1.51
N PHE A 140 -5.03 -19.73 2.61
CA PHE A 140 -4.66 -18.63 3.51
C PHE A 140 -3.27 -18.81 4.12
N LEU A 141 -2.95 -20.02 4.61
CA LEU A 141 -1.63 -20.31 5.17
C LEU A 141 -0.54 -20.22 4.10
N SER A 142 -0.82 -20.63 2.86
CA SER A 142 0.13 -20.56 1.76
C SER A 142 0.46 -19.12 1.34
N GLU A 143 -0.47 -18.18 1.56
CA GLU A 143 -0.27 -16.75 1.29
C GLU A 143 0.42 -16.03 2.45
N LYS A 144 0.12 -16.45 3.70
CA LYS A 144 0.52 -15.73 4.92
C LYS A 144 1.73 -16.29 5.63
N LEU A 145 2.17 -17.51 5.33
CA LEU A 145 3.40 -18.06 5.91
C LEU A 145 4.62 -17.74 5.05
N ASP A 146 5.73 -17.43 5.71
CA ASP A 146 7.00 -17.29 5.00
C ASP A 146 7.46 -18.67 4.48
N ARG A 147 7.80 -18.75 3.19
CA ARG A 147 8.29 -20.00 2.59
C ARG A 147 9.76 -20.16 2.92
N ILE A 148 10.05 -20.97 3.94
CA ILE A 148 11.40 -21.49 4.21
C ILE A 148 11.72 -22.62 3.22
#